data_AF-A0A142XQV3-F1
#
_entry.id   AF-A0A142XQV3-F1
#
_cell.length_a   1.000
_cell.length_b   1.000
_cell.length_c   1.000
_cell.angle_alpha   90.00
_cell.angle_beta   90.00
_cell.angle_gamma   90.00
#
_symmetry.space_group_name_H-M   'P 1'
#
loop_
_entity.id
_entity.type
_entity.pdbx_description
1 polymer ?
#
loop_
_entity_poly.entity_id
_entity_poly.type
_entity_poly.pdbx_seq_one_letter_code
_entity_poly.pdbx_strand_id
1 'polypeptide(L)'
;MKLLTSVFPRNGRVLPGGWWFTLAVVAFLVGLEVAGRYATSDLHDALGAFALIGAGGLVAARHRREPLPWVVRLAGVGRKLTGSAAWLRYDHGIDLRGVPPLPRRTPPVVFAVIALLFGWGLVAAGAWVAFPLGWRVVGFYSSYTLYLGFMIALWGALAAVTFVGVFVPIAVLDKRLKEWVGDTDRRGAELAAIVGYAVFVATIAWVVPPAPVLALCLVVAVVAWLAYLPRTTDGAALLWRSATDQPVFAVPLRRALAVIVGLTALLAFDVLLTACGGRLFDVPRHDDAMPLTALLGTVTAWLLPGVLGVLGVKLVSARSSDPARRTPPTLHVSGADEGVIRQAVRIARRWAWFVRATPAPRAAGQVGIEIVGPEASEATEFNPRWPLKVCLTDLGLRAVKERLDRRDEIKVRRQLFRGLQKLFKRASAFKGPAGGGFWLAPHWWFVEGVGREDADSASEEAPPLVGPAYHRVLPARARQHAHAVLRATQVDMIFVEDGVTFRNLERALRVLTELYDVHGGKRRAEEMHFRGIPKVKAMIHEYEPGNPFRSDLYPEPKFDDLSRVRVLHIFRDRGAHEELTDQPFDFSSTPAPVGMWG
;
A
#
# COMPACT_ATOMS: atom_id res chain seq x y z
N MET A 1 -3.47 25.92 -22.05
CA MET A 1 -3.10 27.07 -21.18
C MET A 1 -2.81 28.38 -21.93
N LYS A 2 -2.18 28.40 -23.13
CA LYS A 2 -1.90 29.64 -23.89
C LYS A 2 -3.14 30.49 -24.26
N LEU A 3 -4.32 29.87 -24.43
CA LEU A 3 -5.58 30.54 -24.78
C LEU A 3 -6.22 31.32 -23.62
N LEU A 4 -6.06 30.90 -22.36
CA LEU A 4 -6.57 31.66 -21.20
C LEU A 4 -5.65 32.84 -20.85
N THR A 5 -4.36 32.73 -21.15
CA THR A 5 -3.40 33.83 -20.93
C THR A 5 -3.48 34.93 -21.98
N SER A 6 -3.96 34.64 -23.20
CA SER A 6 -4.06 35.63 -24.29
C SER A 6 -5.31 36.50 -24.23
N VAL A 7 -6.34 36.15 -23.44
CA VAL A 7 -7.58 36.94 -23.29
C VAL A 7 -7.45 38.02 -22.19
N PHE A 8 -6.47 37.92 -21.29
CA PHE A 8 -6.24 38.87 -20.20
C PHE A 8 -5.14 39.97 -20.36
N PRO A 9 -4.47 40.22 -21.51
CA PRO A 9 -3.25 41.03 -21.53
C PRO A 9 -3.45 42.55 -21.47
N ARG A 10 -4.67 43.10 -21.33
CA ARG A 10 -4.88 44.57 -21.32
C ARG A 10 -5.51 45.20 -20.06
N ASN A 11 -5.88 44.42 -19.05
CA ASN A 11 -6.43 44.98 -17.80
C ASN A 11 -5.38 45.48 -16.79
N GLY A 12 -4.14 45.73 -17.22
CA GLY A 12 -3.07 46.27 -16.37
C GLY A 12 -3.37 47.63 -15.74
N ARG A 13 -4.38 48.37 -16.26
CA ARG A 13 -4.83 49.67 -15.73
C ARG A 13 -6.11 49.61 -14.87
N VAL A 14 -6.77 48.46 -14.77
CA VAL A 14 -8.10 48.38 -14.11
C VAL A 14 -8.00 48.07 -12.62
N LEU A 15 -6.90 47.48 -12.15
CA LEU A 15 -6.69 47.25 -10.72
C LEU A 15 -5.92 48.46 -10.16
N PRO A 16 -6.54 49.33 -9.35
CA PRO A 16 -5.85 50.48 -8.77
C PRO A 16 -4.65 50.02 -7.96
N GLY A 17 -3.50 50.67 -8.14
CA GLY A 17 -2.30 50.40 -7.36
C GLY A 17 -2.43 50.90 -5.91
N GLY A 18 -1.59 50.37 -5.01
CA GLY A 18 -1.47 50.87 -3.64
C GLY A 18 -2.64 50.53 -2.70
N TRP A 19 -2.93 51.44 -1.77
CA TRP A 19 -3.89 51.26 -0.67
C TRP A 19 -5.34 51.10 -1.15
N TRP A 20 -5.70 51.65 -2.31
CA TRP A 20 -7.04 51.57 -2.90
C TRP A 20 -7.50 50.13 -3.17
N PHE A 21 -6.61 49.25 -3.64
CA PHE A 21 -6.95 47.83 -3.81
C PHE A 21 -7.27 47.16 -2.47
N THR A 22 -6.52 47.49 -1.42
CA THR A 22 -6.76 46.93 -0.08
C THR A 22 -8.10 47.42 0.48
N LEU A 23 -8.43 48.71 0.29
CA LEU A 23 -9.74 49.22 0.66
C LEU A 23 -10.87 48.55 -0.13
N ALA A 24 -10.70 48.30 -1.43
CA ALA A 24 -11.69 47.59 -2.22
C ALA A 24 -11.94 46.17 -1.70
N VAL A 25 -10.88 45.45 -1.30
CA VAL A 25 -11.00 44.11 -0.68
C VAL A 25 -11.72 44.20 0.67
N VAL A 26 -11.37 45.16 1.53
CA VAL A 26 -12.05 45.36 2.82
C VAL A 26 -13.51 45.73 2.63
N ALA A 27 -13.82 46.66 1.74
CA ALA A 27 -15.18 47.05 1.40
C ALA A 27 -15.99 45.87 0.85
N PHE A 28 -15.37 45.03 0.01
CA PHE A 28 -15.98 43.78 -0.46
C PHE A 28 -16.30 42.81 0.69
N LEU A 29 -15.36 42.59 1.62
CA LEU A 29 -15.60 41.69 2.77
C LEU A 29 -16.68 42.23 3.71
N VAL A 30 -16.69 43.55 3.98
CA VAL A 30 -17.76 44.19 4.77
C VAL A 30 -19.10 44.10 4.05
N GLY A 31 -19.12 44.34 2.73
CA GLY A 31 -20.32 44.19 1.91
C GLY A 31 -20.85 42.76 1.92
N LEU A 32 -19.96 41.76 1.85
CA LEU A 32 -20.31 40.35 1.94
C LEU A 32 -20.87 39.99 3.32
N GLU A 33 -20.28 40.52 4.38
CA GLU A 33 -20.76 40.34 5.76
C GLU A 33 -22.17 40.93 5.96
N VAL A 34 -22.41 42.13 5.45
CA VAL A 34 -23.73 42.78 5.53
C VAL A 34 -24.76 42.05 4.68
N ALA A 35 -24.43 41.73 3.42
CA ALA A 35 -25.33 40.99 2.53
C ALA A 35 -25.67 39.60 3.08
N GLY A 36 -24.68 38.94 3.68
CA GLY A 36 -24.83 37.63 4.31
C GLY A 36 -25.82 37.57 5.46
N ARG A 37 -26.01 38.67 6.19
CA ARG A 37 -27.04 38.74 7.24
C ARG A 37 -28.46 38.68 6.67
N TYR A 38 -28.62 38.95 5.39
CA TYR A 38 -29.90 38.82 4.68
C TYR A 38 -29.97 37.55 3.82
N ALA A 39 -28.93 36.70 3.84
CA ALA A 39 -28.93 35.46 3.09
C ALA A 39 -29.92 34.46 3.71
N THR A 40 -30.86 33.99 2.90
CA THR A 40 -31.94 33.10 3.36
C THR A 40 -31.77 31.66 2.91
N SER A 41 -30.83 31.37 2.00
CA SER A 41 -30.68 30.03 1.39
C SER A 41 -29.24 29.67 1.04
N ASP A 42 -28.97 28.36 0.90
CA ASP A 42 -27.64 27.86 0.52
C ASP A 42 -27.17 28.37 -0.84
N LEU A 43 -28.11 28.76 -1.72
CA LEU A 43 -27.76 29.34 -3.01
C LEU A 43 -27.07 30.70 -2.83
N HIS A 44 -27.53 31.51 -1.87
CA HIS A 44 -26.87 32.76 -1.53
C HIS A 44 -25.49 32.50 -0.93
N ASP A 45 -25.37 31.48 -0.07
CA ASP A 45 -24.09 31.07 0.49
C ASP A 45 -23.12 30.60 -0.60
N ALA A 46 -23.61 29.85 -1.60
CA ALA A 46 -22.81 29.39 -2.73
C ALA A 46 -22.33 30.56 -3.60
N LEU A 47 -23.21 31.53 -3.91
CA LEU A 47 -22.84 32.75 -4.63
C LEU A 47 -21.83 33.58 -3.84
N GLY A 48 -22.03 33.73 -2.53
CA GLY A 48 -21.10 34.40 -1.63
C GLY A 48 -19.74 33.70 -1.58
N ALA A 49 -19.74 32.37 -1.53
CA ALA A 49 -18.53 31.55 -1.59
C ALA A 49 -17.78 31.72 -2.93
N PHE A 50 -18.48 31.69 -4.07
CA PHE A 50 -17.87 31.96 -5.37
C PHE A 50 -17.29 33.37 -5.45
N ALA A 51 -18.00 34.37 -4.94
CA ALA A 51 -17.51 35.74 -4.86
C ALA A 51 -16.25 35.83 -3.99
N LEU A 52 -16.23 35.16 -2.84
CA LEU A 52 -15.09 35.12 -1.92
C LEU A 52 -13.86 34.42 -2.54
N ILE A 53 -14.06 33.29 -3.23
CA ILE A 53 -13.01 32.59 -3.99
C ILE A 53 -12.48 33.48 -5.11
N GLY A 54 -13.37 34.16 -5.84
CA GLY A 54 -13.00 35.11 -6.90
C GLY A 54 -12.16 36.27 -6.36
N ALA A 55 -12.56 36.87 -5.23
CA ALA A 55 -11.79 37.89 -4.53
C ALA A 55 -10.42 37.37 -4.09
N GLY A 56 -10.34 36.16 -3.54
CA GLY A 56 -9.07 35.49 -3.21
C GLY A 56 -8.17 35.29 -4.43
N GLY A 57 -8.74 34.88 -5.56
CA GLY A 57 -8.04 34.74 -6.84
C GLY A 57 -7.50 36.08 -7.37
N LEU A 58 -8.28 37.16 -7.26
CA LEU A 58 -7.85 38.52 -7.60
C LEU A 58 -6.72 39.00 -6.69
N VAL A 59 -6.81 38.77 -5.38
CA VAL A 59 -5.74 39.07 -4.42
C VAL A 59 -4.46 38.30 -4.78
N ALA A 60 -4.57 37.00 -5.06
CA ALA A 60 -3.42 36.18 -5.45
C ALA A 60 -2.79 36.67 -6.77
N ALA A 61 -3.59 36.98 -7.78
CA ALA A 61 -3.11 37.51 -9.05
C ALA A 61 -2.44 38.89 -8.88
N ARG A 62 -3.02 39.78 -8.05
CA ARG A 62 -2.45 41.10 -7.75
C ARG A 62 -1.15 40.99 -6.95
N HIS A 63 -1.10 40.08 -5.96
CA HIS A 63 0.08 39.84 -5.13
C HIS A 63 1.27 39.30 -5.96
N ARG A 64 1.00 38.46 -6.97
CA ARG A 64 2.04 37.96 -7.90
C ARG A 64 2.66 39.07 -8.76
N ARG A 65 1.90 40.11 -9.10
CA ARG A 65 2.40 41.25 -9.90
C ARG A 65 3.16 42.25 -9.03
N GLU A 66 2.62 42.55 -7.87
CA GLU A 66 3.23 43.47 -6.91
C GLU A 66 2.86 43.02 -5.48
N PRO A 67 3.84 42.65 -4.64
CA PRO A 67 3.58 42.05 -3.34
C PRO A 67 2.76 42.96 -2.41
N LEU A 68 1.56 42.51 -2.05
CA LEU A 68 0.71 43.19 -1.06
C LEU A 68 1.28 43.03 0.36
N PRO A 69 1.60 44.10 1.11
CA PRO A 69 2.28 44.00 2.42
C PRO A 69 1.49 43.19 3.46
N TRP A 70 0.16 43.33 3.50
CA TRP A 70 -0.67 42.58 4.44
C TRP A 70 -0.71 41.08 4.11
N VAL A 71 -0.66 40.71 2.82
CA VAL A 71 -0.56 39.30 2.39
C VAL A 71 0.80 38.73 2.79
N VAL A 72 1.90 39.49 2.62
CA VAL A 72 3.23 39.07 3.07
C VAL A 72 3.26 38.86 4.59
N ARG A 73 2.61 39.75 5.36
CA ARG A 73 2.49 39.61 6.82
C ARG A 73 1.67 38.38 7.20
N LEU A 74 0.51 38.16 6.57
CA LEU A 74 -0.31 36.96 6.81
C LEU A 74 0.43 35.68 6.41
N ALA A 75 1.11 35.66 5.26
CA ALA A 75 1.96 34.55 4.86
C ALA A 75 3.15 34.37 5.82
N GLY A 76 3.68 35.44 6.39
CA GLY A 76 4.67 35.41 7.46
C GLY A 76 4.14 34.77 8.74
N VAL A 77 2.94 35.13 9.19
CA VAL A 77 2.25 34.48 10.32
C VAL A 77 1.97 33.02 10.00
N GLY A 78 1.47 32.71 8.81
CA GLY A 78 1.27 31.35 8.33
C GLY A 78 2.56 30.54 8.36
N ARG A 79 3.68 31.08 7.84
CA ARG A 79 5.00 30.45 7.91
C ARG A 79 5.52 30.29 9.33
N LYS A 80 5.23 31.23 10.23
CA LYS A 80 5.55 31.08 11.65
C LYS A 80 4.71 29.97 12.29
N LEU A 81 3.42 29.87 11.97
CA LEU A 81 2.55 28.81 12.48
C LEU A 81 2.95 27.44 11.91
N THR A 82 3.26 27.35 10.62
CA THR A 82 3.74 26.09 10.00
C THR A 82 5.16 25.74 10.44
N GLY A 83 6.02 26.73 10.68
CA GLY A 83 7.33 26.56 11.30
C GLY A 83 7.24 26.13 12.76
N SER A 84 6.30 26.69 13.52
CA SER A 84 5.94 26.22 14.86
C SER A 84 5.26 24.85 14.82
N ALA A 85 4.75 24.42 13.67
CA ALA A 85 4.30 23.06 13.43
C ALA A 85 5.42 22.16 12.88
N ALA A 86 6.67 22.62 12.82
CA ALA A 86 7.79 21.79 12.39
C ALA A 86 8.00 20.58 13.31
N TRP A 87 7.57 20.64 14.59
CA TRP A 87 7.55 19.48 15.47
C TRP A 87 6.55 18.39 15.04
N LEU A 88 5.61 18.71 14.13
CA LEU A 88 4.74 17.75 13.45
C LEU A 88 5.38 17.15 12.20
N ARG A 89 6.54 17.65 11.75
CA ARG A 89 7.28 17.03 10.66
C ARG A 89 7.97 15.80 11.23
N TYR A 90 7.57 14.65 10.71
CA TYR A 90 8.20 13.39 11.01
C TYR A 90 8.96 12.96 9.76
N ASP A 91 10.21 12.57 9.95
CA ASP A 91 10.88 11.82 8.90
C ASP A 91 10.27 10.42 8.91
N HIS A 92 10.04 9.86 7.73
CA HIS A 92 9.47 8.55 7.55
C HIS A 92 10.44 7.68 6.76
N GLY A 93 10.39 6.37 6.96
CA GLY A 93 11.19 5.40 6.23
C GLY A 93 10.56 4.03 6.33
N ILE A 94 11.12 3.05 5.62
CA ILE A 94 10.61 1.67 5.68
C ILE A 94 11.69 0.77 6.29
N ASP A 95 11.31 0.03 7.32
CA ASP A 95 12.10 -1.07 7.88
C ASP A 95 11.62 -2.38 7.27
N LEU A 96 12.42 -2.92 6.36
CA LEU A 96 12.24 -4.25 5.81
C LEU A 96 13.00 -5.30 6.64
N ARG A 97 14.04 -4.91 7.38
CA ARG A 97 14.94 -5.80 8.11
C ARG A 97 14.29 -6.38 9.35
N GLY A 98 13.81 -5.52 10.25
CA GLY A 98 13.19 -5.87 11.54
C GLY A 98 14.12 -6.48 12.60
N VAL A 99 15.42 -6.68 12.29
CA VAL A 99 16.44 -7.22 13.22
C VAL A 99 17.72 -6.38 13.12
N PRO A 100 18.30 -5.88 14.23
CA PRO A 100 17.73 -5.88 15.58
C PRO A 100 16.41 -5.10 15.65
N PRO A 101 15.49 -5.48 16.57
CA PRO A 101 14.20 -4.84 16.70
C PRO A 101 14.35 -3.40 17.20
N LEU A 102 13.70 -2.47 16.51
CA LEU A 102 13.61 -1.07 16.93
C LEU A 102 12.50 -0.86 17.97
N PRO A 103 12.61 0.16 18.83
CA PRO A 103 11.57 0.49 19.79
C PRO A 103 10.26 0.80 19.06
N ARG A 104 9.17 0.17 19.52
CA ARG A 104 7.86 0.28 18.86
C ARG A 104 7.00 1.32 19.54
N ARG A 105 6.76 2.43 18.85
CA ARG A 105 5.93 3.52 19.33
C ARG A 105 5.17 4.13 18.18
N THR A 106 3.90 4.47 18.40
CA THR A 106 3.10 5.23 17.43
C THR A 106 3.36 6.71 17.65
N PRO A 107 3.49 7.53 16.58
CA PRO A 107 3.67 8.97 16.72
C PRO A 107 2.58 9.58 17.60
N PRO A 108 2.91 10.44 18.58
CA PRO A 108 1.92 11.03 19.49
C PRO A 108 0.89 11.87 18.74
N VAL A 109 1.26 12.46 17.59
CA VAL A 109 0.34 13.19 16.71
C VAL A 109 -0.86 12.34 16.30
N VAL A 110 -0.71 11.02 16.14
CA VAL A 110 -1.83 10.14 15.77
C VAL A 110 -2.92 10.19 16.84
N PHE A 111 -2.56 10.10 18.12
CA PHE A 111 -3.52 10.16 19.21
C PHE A 111 -4.13 11.55 19.35
N ALA A 112 -3.35 12.61 19.11
CA ALA A 112 -3.86 13.97 19.10
C ALA A 112 -4.90 14.18 17.99
N VAL A 113 -4.66 13.65 16.78
CA VAL A 113 -5.61 13.69 15.67
C VAL A 113 -6.87 12.89 16.00
N ILE A 114 -6.75 11.68 16.59
CA ILE A 114 -7.92 10.90 17.02
C ILE A 114 -8.75 11.69 18.04
N ALA A 115 -8.10 12.28 19.05
CA ALA A 115 -8.78 13.08 20.07
C ALA A 115 -9.44 14.33 19.48
N LEU A 116 -8.78 14.99 18.51
CA LEU A 116 -9.33 16.14 17.80
C LEU A 116 -10.57 15.77 16.98
N LEU A 117 -10.50 14.69 16.20
CA LEU A 117 -11.64 14.19 15.41
C LEU A 117 -12.81 13.81 16.32
N PHE A 118 -12.54 13.02 17.38
CA PHE A 118 -13.59 12.67 18.34
C PHE A 118 -14.20 13.89 19.04
N GLY A 119 -13.36 14.85 19.45
CA GLY A 119 -13.82 16.12 20.02
C GLY A 119 -14.66 16.92 19.04
N TRP A 120 -14.26 16.99 17.77
CA TRP A 120 -15.04 17.64 16.72
C TRP A 120 -16.39 16.95 16.51
N GLY A 121 -16.42 15.61 16.43
CA GLY A 121 -17.65 14.84 16.32
C GLY A 121 -18.63 15.14 17.46
N LEU A 122 -18.14 15.24 18.71
CA LEU A 122 -18.97 15.64 19.85
C LEU A 122 -19.48 17.08 19.74
N VAL A 123 -18.62 18.02 19.33
CA VAL A 123 -19.01 19.43 19.13
C VAL A 123 -20.04 19.56 18.01
N ALA A 124 -19.85 18.87 16.88
CA ALA A 124 -20.77 18.87 15.76
C ALA A 124 -22.12 18.27 16.18
N ALA A 125 -22.12 17.12 16.86
CA ALA A 125 -23.35 16.52 17.37
C ALA A 125 -24.08 17.46 18.35
N GLY A 126 -23.37 18.05 19.30
CA GLY A 126 -23.94 19.01 20.25
C GLY A 126 -24.46 20.29 19.58
N ALA A 127 -23.74 20.80 18.57
CA ALA A 127 -24.17 21.95 17.78
C ALA A 127 -25.47 21.66 17.01
N TRP A 128 -25.63 20.46 16.45
CA TRP A 128 -26.87 20.08 15.78
C TRP A 128 -28.06 19.89 16.72
N VAL A 129 -27.81 19.48 17.97
CA VAL A 129 -28.85 19.46 19.02
C VAL A 129 -29.26 20.88 19.43
N ALA A 130 -28.30 21.79 19.59
CA ALA A 130 -28.56 23.18 19.99
C ALA A 130 -29.13 24.05 18.85
N PHE A 131 -28.71 23.80 17.62
CA PHE A 131 -29.05 24.57 16.42
C PHE A 131 -29.58 23.65 15.32
N PRO A 132 -30.82 23.15 15.44
CA PRO A 132 -31.39 22.22 14.46
C PRO A 132 -31.55 22.84 13.06
N LEU A 133 -31.62 24.18 12.97
CA LEU A 133 -31.62 24.93 11.72
C LEU A 133 -30.23 24.99 11.05
N GLY A 134 -29.19 24.46 11.69
CA GLY A 134 -27.85 24.26 11.16
C GLY A 134 -26.87 25.40 11.36
N TRP A 135 -25.70 25.24 10.75
CA TRP A 135 -24.54 26.11 10.92
C TRP A 135 -24.78 27.56 10.53
N ARG A 136 -25.77 27.84 9.66
CA ARG A 136 -26.12 29.21 9.27
C ARG A 136 -26.48 30.07 10.47
N VAL A 137 -27.16 29.51 11.48
CA VAL A 137 -27.52 30.26 12.69
C VAL A 137 -26.25 30.74 13.41
N VAL A 138 -25.24 29.87 13.52
CA VAL A 138 -23.94 30.24 14.09
C VAL A 138 -23.26 31.31 13.25
N GLY A 139 -23.30 31.20 11.92
CA GLY A 139 -22.74 32.19 11.00
C GLY A 139 -23.39 33.58 11.11
N PHE A 140 -24.72 33.61 11.26
CA PHE A 140 -25.48 34.86 11.42
C PHE A 140 -25.08 35.64 12.67
N TYR A 141 -24.85 34.93 13.79
CA TYR A 141 -24.51 35.57 15.07
C TYR A 141 -23.02 35.84 15.27
N SER A 142 -22.15 35.27 14.44
CA SER A 142 -20.68 35.40 14.61
C SER A 142 -20.04 36.23 13.49
N SER A 143 -19.75 35.61 12.36
CA SER A 143 -19.30 36.28 11.14
C SER A 143 -19.72 35.43 9.95
N TYR A 144 -20.48 36.04 9.05
CA TYR A 144 -20.90 35.41 7.80
C TYR A 144 -19.70 35.07 6.92
N THR A 145 -18.67 35.92 6.91
CA THR A 145 -17.44 35.67 6.13
C THR A 145 -16.68 34.45 6.63
N LEU A 146 -16.55 34.27 7.95
CA LEU A 146 -15.93 33.07 8.54
C LEU A 146 -16.78 31.82 8.29
N TYR A 147 -18.10 31.94 8.42
CA TYR A 147 -19.04 30.88 8.05
C TYR A 147 -18.88 30.46 6.58
N LEU A 148 -18.81 31.41 5.64
CA LEU A 148 -18.55 31.10 4.23
C LEU A 148 -17.20 30.40 4.02
N GLY A 149 -16.16 30.84 4.72
CA GLY A 149 -14.86 30.16 4.71
C GLY A 149 -14.94 28.70 5.17
N PHE A 150 -15.70 28.45 6.25
CA PHE A 150 -15.98 27.10 6.74
C PHE A 150 -16.80 26.29 5.73
N MET A 151 -17.84 26.86 5.13
CA MET A 151 -18.68 26.19 4.13
C MET A 151 -17.89 25.84 2.86
N ILE A 152 -16.99 26.72 2.42
CA ILE A 152 -16.07 26.43 1.31
C ILE A 152 -15.20 25.21 1.64
N ALA A 153 -14.63 25.15 2.85
CA ALA A 153 -13.82 24.03 3.28
C ALA A 153 -14.63 22.72 3.36
N LEU A 154 -15.84 22.78 3.93
CA LEU A 154 -16.76 21.64 4.02
C LEU A 154 -17.18 21.14 2.63
N TRP A 155 -17.66 22.02 1.76
CA TRP A 155 -18.04 21.65 0.38
C TRP A 155 -16.85 21.16 -0.43
N GLY A 156 -15.66 21.75 -0.24
CA GLY A 156 -14.43 21.26 -0.84
C GLY A 156 -14.08 19.84 -0.39
N ALA A 157 -14.21 19.54 0.90
CA ALA A 157 -14.02 18.20 1.44
C ALA A 157 -15.06 17.20 0.90
N LEU A 158 -16.35 17.57 0.90
CA LEU A 158 -17.43 16.75 0.34
C LEU A 158 -17.21 16.48 -1.16
N ALA A 159 -16.83 17.49 -1.94
CA ALA A 159 -16.53 17.34 -3.36
C ALA A 159 -15.31 16.43 -3.59
N ALA A 160 -14.26 16.55 -2.79
CA ALA A 160 -13.09 15.68 -2.86
C ALA A 160 -13.45 14.22 -2.52
N VAL A 161 -14.22 14.00 -1.45
CA VAL A 161 -14.69 12.66 -1.07
C VAL A 161 -15.65 12.10 -2.13
N THR A 162 -16.52 12.93 -2.71
CA THR A 162 -17.40 12.56 -3.83
C THR A 162 -16.57 12.13 -5.05
N PHE A 163 -15.55 12.89 -5.42
CA PHE A 163 -14.66 12.56 -6.52
C PHE A 163 -13.94 11.24 -6.26
N VAL A 164 -13.31 11.07 -5.09
CA VAL A 164 -12.68 9.79 -4.71
C VAL A 164 -13.69 8.65 -4.69
N GLY A 165 -14.91 8.91 -4.20
CA GLY A 165 -16.03 8.00 -4.09
C GLY A 165 -16.54 7.46 -5.42
N VAL A 166 -16.49 8.29 -6.47
CA VAL A 166 -16.79 7.88 -7.83
C VAL A 166 -15.58 7.19 -8.47
N PHE A 167 -14.42 7.85 -8.50
CA PHE A 167 -13.28 7.40 -9.29
C PHE A 167 -12.63 6.11 -8.76
N VAL A 168 -12.50 5.92 -7.45
CA VAL A 168 -11.79 4.76 -6.90
C VAL A 168 -12.53 3.44 -7.17
N PRO A 169 -13.83 3.29 -6.86
CA PRO A 169 -14.58 2.07 -7.19
C PRO A 169 -14.58 1.76 -8.68
N ILE A 170 -14.76 2.78 -9.53
CA ILE A 170 -14.77 2.62 -10.98
C ILE A 170 -13.40 2.17 -11.49
N ALA A 171 -12.30 2.78 -11.05
CA ALA A 171 -10.95 2.39 -11.44
C ALA A 171 -10.60 0.95 -11.02
N VAL A 172 -11.08 0.51 -9.85
CA VAL A 172 -10.91 -0.88 -9.40
C VAL A 172 -11.77 -1.85 -10.22
N LEU A 173 -13.01 -1.48 -10.53
CA LEU A 173 -13.91 -2.27 -11.36
C LEU A 173 -13.35 -2.41 -12.78
N ASP A 174 -12.87 -1.31 -13.36
CA ASP A 174 -12.23 -1.26 -14.68
C ASP A 174 -11.00 -2.17 -14.71
N LYS A 175 -10.09 -2.05 -13.72
CA LYS A 175 -8.92 -2.95 -13.61
C LYS A 175 -9.33 -4.43 -13.58
N ARG A 176 -10.40 -4.77 -12.85
CA ARG A 176 -10.94 -6.14 -12.78
C ARG A 176 -11.59 -6.59 -14.09
N LEU A 177 -12.30 -5.70 -14.77
CA LEU A 177 -12.94 -5.97 -16.06
C LEU A 177 -11.89 -6.20 -17.16
N LYS A 178 -10.84 -5.38 -17.17
CA LYS A 178 -9.66 -5.53 -18.05
C LYS A 178 -8.96 -6.87 -17.82
N GLU A 179 -8.82 -7.28 -16.56
CA GLU A 179 -8.28 -8.61 -16.21
C GLU A 179 -9.15 -9.75 -16.75
N TRP A 180 -10.48 -9.59 -16.79
CA TRP A 180 -11.40 -10.69 -17.15
C TRP A 180 -11.65 -10.81 -18.66
N VAL A 181 -11.91 -9.69 -19.33
CA VAL A 181 -12.41 -9.68 -20.72
C VAL A 181 -11.31 -9.25 -21.72
N GLY A 182 -10.12 -8.86 -21.25
CA GLY A 182 -9.02 -8.39 -22.12
C GLY A 182 -9.12 -6.93 -22.55
N ASP A 183 -8.21 -6.49 -23.41
CA ASP A 183 -7.87 -5.07 -23.68
C ASP A 183 -8.64 -4.44 -24.86
N THR A 184 -9.94 -4.75 -25.01
CA THR A 184 -10.75 -4.20 -26.12
C THR A 184 -11.20 -2.75 -25.84
N ASP A 185 -11.43 -1.96 -26.90
CA ASP A 185 -11.88 -0.57 -26.80
C ASP A 185 -13.26 -0.49 -26.14
N ARG A 186 -13.32 0.09 -24.93
CA ARG A 186 -14.44 -0.03 -24.00
C ARG A 186 -14.90 1.28 -23.37
N ARG A 187 -14.51 2.41 -23.96
CA ARG A 187 -14.88 3.74 -23.46
C ARG A 187 -16.39 3.88 -23.18
N GLY A 188 -17.23 3.26 -23.99
CA GLY A 188 -18.70 3.24 -23.80
C GLY A 188 -19.17 2.46 -22.56
N ALA A 189 -18.57 1.30 -22.29
CA ALA A 189 -18.93 0.47 -21.13
C ALA A 189 -18.43 1.11 -19.82
N GLU A 190 -17.24 1.72 -19.83
CA GLU A 190 -16.72 2.48 -18.69
C GLU A 190 -17.63 3.67 -18.36
N LEU A 191 -18.03 4.45 -19.37
CA LEU A 191 -18.94 5.58 -19.19
C LEU A 191 -20.32 5.13 -18.68
N ALA A 192 -20.87 4.05 -19.24
CA ALA A 192 -22.15 3.49 -18.80
C ALA A 192 -22.08 3.00 -17.34
N ALA A 193 -20.98 2.38 -16.92
CA ALA A 193 -20.77 1.98 -15.53
C ALA A 193 -20.66 3.18 -14.59
N ILE A 194 -19.97 4.26 -15.01
CA ILE A 194 -19.87 5.51 -14.24
C ILE A 194 -21.23 6.14 -14.05
N VAL A 195 -21.98 6.32 -15.14
CA VAL A 195 -23.30 6.93 -15.11
C VAL A 195 -24.27 6.06 -14.31
N GLY A 196 -24.27 4.74 -14.53
CA GLY A 196 -25.11 3.80 -13.79
C GLY A 196 -24.82 3.82 -12.29
N TYR A 197 -23.54 3.84 -11.89
CA TYR A 197 -23.14 3.95 -10.49
C TYR A 197 -23.58 5.28 -9.86
N ALA A 198 -23.35 6.40 -10.55
CA ALA A 198 -23.75 7.73 -10.07
C ALA A 198 -25.27 7.86 -9.92
N VAL A 199 -26.05 7.38 -10.90
CA VAL A 199 -27.51 7.37 -10.85
C VAL A 199 -28.02 6.48 -9.72
N PHE A 200 -27.46 5.29 -9.56
CA PHE A 200 -27.82 4.38 -8.46
C PHE A 200 -27.60 5.03 -7.09
N VAL A 201 -26.43 5.62 -6.88
CA VAL A 201 -26.08 6.30 -5.63
C VAL A 201 -26.98 7.51 -5.40
N ALA A 202 -27.26 8.32 -6.42
CA ALA A 202 -28.16 9.46 -6.31
C ALA A 202 -29.58 9.03 -5.94
N THR A 203 -30.10 7.96 -6.54
CA THR A 203 -31.42 7.40 -6.22
C THR A 203 -31.48 6.92 -4.77
N ILE A 204 -30.44 6.22 -4.28
CA ILE A 204 -30.40 5.80 -2.87
C ILE A 204 -30.32 7.02 -1.95
N ALA A 205 -29.49 8.00 -2.28
CA ALA A 205 -29.36 9.25 -1.52
C ALA A 205 -30.67 10.03 -1.42
N TRP A 206 -31.60 9.83 -2.35
CA TRP A 206 -32.94 10.42 -2.31
C TRP A 206 -33.96 9.64 -1.48
N VAL A 207 -33.75 8.35 -1.22
CA VAL A 207 -34.75 7.50 -0.55
C VAL A 207 -34.31 7.10 0.86
N VAL A 208 -33.00 6.97 1.09
CA VAL A 208 -32.46 6.40 2.32
C VAL A 208 -31.64 7.45 3.07
N PRO A 209 -31.95 7.70 4.36
CA PRO A 209 -31.21 8.67 5.16
C PRO A 209 -29.75 8.24 5.38
N PRO A 210 -28.81 9.17 5.64
CA PRO A 210 -27.38 8.87 5.70
C PRO A 210 -26.91 8.20 7.00
N ALA A 211 -27.74 8.13 8.06
CA ALA A 211 -27.37 7.52 9.35
C ALA A 211 -26.71 6.12 9.27
N PRO A 212 -27.18 5.18 8.42
CA PRO A 212 -26.53 3.87 8.28
C PRO A 212 -25.08 3.96 7.81
N VAL A 213 -24.74 4.95 6.97
CA VAL A 213 -23.37 5.17 6.50
C VAL A 213 -22.49 5.69 7.63
N LEU A 214 -22.99 6.61 8.47
CA LEU A 214 -22.23 7.08 9.63
C LEU A 214 -21.97 5.94 10.62
N ALA A 215 -22.97 5.09 10.87
CA ALA A 215 -22.81 3.90 11.68
C ALA A 215 -21.74 2.96 11.09
N LEU A 216 -21.76 2.75 9.77
CA LEU A 216 -20.73 1.98 9.07
C LEU A 216 -19.32 2.60 9.25
N CYS A 217 -19.17 3.92 9.15
CA CYS A 217 -17.89 4.59 9.38
C CYS A 217 -17.37 4.35 10.80
N LEU A 218 -18.24 4.46 11.80
CA LEU A 218 -17.89 4.19 13.19
C LEU A 218 -17.49 2.72 13.40
N VAL A 219 -18.24 1.77 12.82
CA VAL A 219 -17.90 0.34 12.86
C VAL A 219 -16.53 0.10 12.23
N VAL A 220 -16.24 0.71 11.07
CA VAL A 220 -14.92 0.59 10.42
C VAL A 220 -13.83 1.18 11.30
N ALA A 221 -14.04 2.35 11.92
CA ALA A 221 -13.08 2.95 12.84
C ALA A 221 -12.80 2.05 14.05
N VAL A 222 -13.84 1.47 14.66
CA VAL A 222 -13.70 0.53 15.78
C VAL A 222 -12.98 -0.74 15.35
N VAL A 223 -13.35 -1.35 14.23
CA VAL A 223 -12.68 -2.55 13.70
C VAL A 223 -11.21 -2.27 13.39
N ALA A 224 -10.90 -1.11 12.81
CA ALA A 224 -9.54 -0.68 12.55
C ALA A 224 -8.74 -0.50 13.85
N TRP A 225 -9.35 0.08 14.89
CA TRP A 225 -8.75 0.19 16.22
C TRP A 225 -8.49 -1.18 16.86
N LEU A 226 -9.45 -2.11 16.77
CA LEU A 226 -9.27 -3.48 17.24
C LEU A 226 -8.16 -4.20 16.48
N ALA A 227 -8.03 -3.96 15.16
CA ALA A 227 -6.94 -4.50 14.34
C ALA A 227 -5.57 -3.89 14.66
N TYR A 228 -5.53 -2.71 15.28
CA TYR A 228 -4.31 -2.04 15.73
C TYR A 228 -3.73 -2.64 17.03
N LEU A 229 -4.59 -3.18 17.92
CA LEU A 229 -4.18 -3.70 19.24
C LEU A 229 -3.18 -4.88 19.20
N PRO A 230 -3.33 -5.92 18.34
CA PRO A 230 -2.44 -7.07 18.34
C PRO A 230 -0.97 -6.68 18.18
N ARG A 231 -0.10 -7.21 19.06
CA ARG A 231 1.36 -7.02 19.00
C ARG A 231 1.96 -8.04 18.03
N THR A 232 1.82 -7.80 16.73
CA THR A 232 2.51 -8.63 15.72
C THR A 232 3.96 -8.21 15.64
N THR A 233 4.88 -9.17 15.78
CA THR A 233 6.32 -8.91 15.67
C THR A 233 6.88 -8.99 14.27
N ASP A 234 6.14 -9.63 13.37
CA ASP A 234 6.70 -10.06 12.09
C ASP A 234 6.17 -9.19 10.94
N GLY A 235 7.09 -8.73 10.11
CA GLY A 235 6.81 -7.99 8.86
C GLY A 235 7.46 -6.62 8.80
N ALA A 236 7.25 -5.94 7.67
CA ALA A 236 7.75 -4.59 7.46
C ALA A 236 7.14 -3.60 8.46
N ALA A 237 7.91 -2.57 8.80
CA ALA A 237 7.47 -1.47 9.65
C ALA A 237 7.72 -0.12 8.97
N LEU A 238 6.88 0.86 9.28
CA LEU A 238 7.13 2.26 9.00
C LEU A 238 8.03 2.81 10.10
N LEU A 239 9.20 3.32 9.73
CA LEU A 239 10.08 4.04 10.62
C LEU A 239 9.65 5.49 10.71
N TRP A 240 9.82 6.07 11.90
CA TRP A 240 9.65 7.50 12.10
C TRP A 240 10.58 8.04 13.17
N ARG A 241 10.96 9.31 13.01
CA ARG A 241 11.60 10.13 14.06
C ARG A 241 11.02 11.54 14.01
N SER A 242 10.96 12.21 15.15
CA SER A 242 10.45 13.59 15.23
C SER A 242 11.50 14.66 14.91
N ALA A 243 12.79 14.31 15.00
CA ALA A 243 13.92 15.17 14.68
C ALA A 243 15.16 14.31 14.41
N THR A 244 16.17 14.85 13.72
CA THR A 244 17.39 14.14 13.35
C THR A 244 18.14 13.55 14.55
N ASP A 245 18.15 14.27 15.68
CA ASP A 245 18.83 13.87 16.92
C ASP A 245 17.99 12.96 17.84
N GLN A 246 16.75 12.63 17.44
CA GLN A 246 15.84 11.79 18.22
C GLN A 246 15.94 10.31 17.80
N PRO A 247 15.68 9.36 18.71
CA PRO A 247 15.72 7.94 18.38
C PRO A 247 14.68 7.58 17.32
N VAL A 248 15.03 6.62 16.47
CA VAL A 248 14.15 6.09 15.43
C VAL A 248 13.19 5.06 16.05
N PHE A 249 11.90 5.23 15.81
CA PHE A 249 10.85 4.32 16.25
C PHE A 249 10.25 3.57 15.07
N ALA A 250 9.69 2.39 15.33
CA ALA A 250 9.03 1.57 14.32
C ALA A 250 7.53 1.36 14.61
N VAL A 251 6.70 1.50 13.59
CA VAL A 251 5.27 1.14 13.61
C VAL A 251 5.06 0.01 12.59
N PRO A 252 4.69 -1.21 13.01
CA PRO A 252 4.38 -2.30 12.07
C PRO A 252 3.41 -1.83 10.98
N LEU A 253 3.68 -2.15 9.71
CA LEU A 253 2.94 -1.58 8.58
C LEU A 253 1.43 -1.87 8.67
N ARG A 254 1.05 -3.05 9.19
CA ARG A 254 -0.37 -3.40 9.43
C ARG A 254 -1.05 -2.47 10.44
N ARG A 255 -0.33 -2.02 11.47
CA ARG A 255 -0.83 -1.06 12.45
C ARG A 255 -0.93 0.34 11.84
N ALA A 256 0.06 0.75 11.04
CA ALA A 256 0.00 2.01 10.31
C ALA A 256 -1.21 2.04 9.37
N LEU A 257 -1.45 0.97 8.61
CA LEU A 257 -2.65 0.84 7.76
C LEU A 257 -3.94 0.87 8.57
N ALA A 258 -4.01 0.15 9.70
CA ALA A 258 -5.18 0.19 10.57
C ALA A 258 -5.45 1.62 11.10
N VAL A 259 -4.41 2.35 11.51
CA VAL A 259 -4.51 3.76 11.92
C VAL A 259 -5.02 4.63 10.77
N ILE A 260 -4.45 4.51 9.57
CA ILE A 260 -4.87 5.30 8.40
C ILE A 260 -6.34 5.02 8.07
N VAL A 261 -6.76 3.76 8.06
CA VAL A 261 -8.16 3.38 7.81
C VAL A 261 -9.09 3.93 8.89
N GLY A 262 -8.71 3.80 10.16
CA GLY A 262 -9.50 4.32 11.27
C GLY A 262 -9.63 5.85 11.24
N LEU A 263 -8.54 6.57 11.00
CA LEU A 263 -8.53 8.03 10.88
C LEU A 263 -9.37 8.52 9.70
N THR A 264 -9.24 7.89 8.52
CA THR A 264 -10.05 8.24 7.35
C THR A 264 -11.54 7.99 7.61
N ALA A 265 -11.89 6.90 8.29
CA ALA A 265 -13.27 6.60 8.64
C ALA A 265 -13.85 7.60 9.65
N LEU A 266 -13.07 8.00 10.67
CA LEU A 266 -13.47 9.06 11.62
C LEU A 266 -13.60 10.42 10.94
N LEU A 267 -12.65 10.80 10.08
CA LEU A 267 -12.73 12.04 9.32
C LEU A 267 -13.97 12.07 8.42
N ALA A 268 -14.27 10.97 7.73
CA ALA A 268 -15.47 10.88 6.92
C ALA A 268 -16.74 10.95 7.78
N PHE A 269 -16.77 10.29 8.94
CA PHE A 269 -17.86 10.42 9.90
C PHE A 269 -18.08 11.88 10.31
N ASP A 270 -17.01 12.60 10.67
CA ASP A 270 -17.08 13.99 11.11
C ASP A 270 -17.56 14.92 9.98
N VAL A 271 -17.04 14.76 8.77
CA VAL A 271 -17.46 15.55 7.59
C VAL A 271 -18.94 15.30 7.30
N LEU A 272 -19.39 14.05 7.33
CA LEU A 272 -20.80 13.71 7.08
C LEU A 272 -21.72 14.17 8.21
N LEU A 273 -21.31 14.03 9.47
CA LEU A 273 -22.05 14.56 10.62
C LEU A 273 -22.19 16.07 10.53
N THR A 274 -21.11 16.75 10.13
CA THR A 274 -21.09 18.20 9.95
C THR A 274 -22.01 18.62 8.80
N ALA A 275 -22.05 17.88 7.70
CA ALA A 275 -22.85 18.23 6.51
C ALA A 275 -24.35 17.86 6.64
N CYS A 276 -24.65 16.66 7.15
CA CYS A 276 -26.00 16.10 7.18
C CYS A 276 -26.77 16.50 8.46
N GLY A 277 -26.08 16.64 9.58
CA GLY A 277 -26.62 17.28 10.77
C GLY A 277 -27.93 16.74 11.33
N GLY A 278 -28.92 17.61 11.50
CA GLY A 278 -30.26 17.24 11.95
C GLY A 278 -31.00 16.25 11.03
N ARG A 279 -30.51 16.03 9.80
CA ARG A 279 -31.11 15.12 8.80
C ARG A 279 -30.43 13.78 8.71
N LEU A 280 -29.71 13.36 9.75
CA LEU A 280 -29.13 12.03 9.77
C LEU A 280 -30.18 10.93 9.62
N PHE A 281 -31.39 11.16 10.12
CA PHE A 281 -32.47 10.18 10.15
C PHE A 281 -33.62 10.49 9.17
N ASP A 282 -33.56 11.62 8.46
CA ASP A 282 -34.62 12.08 7.56
C ASP A 282 -34.13 12.23 6.11
N VAL A 283 -35.06 12.12 5.17
CA VAL A 283 -34.82 12.35 3.73
C VAL A 283 -34.77 13.87 3.45
N PRO A 284 -33.92 14.35 2.50
CA PRO A 284 -33.88 15.76 2.14
C PRO A 284 -35.25 16.31 1.71
N ARG A 285 -35.63 17.48 2.23
CA ARG A 285 -36.83 18.24 1.87
C ARG A 285 -36.44 19.55 1.19
N HIS A 286 -37.39 20.19 0.50
CA HIS A 286 -37.14 21.47 -0.16
C HIS A 286 -37.15 22.67 0.80
N ASP A 287 -37.90 22.57 1.91
CA ASP A 287 -38.06 23.65 2.91
C ASP A 287 -36.89 23.72 3.92
N ASP A 288 -35.83 23.01 3.59
CA ASP A 288 -34.67 22.84 4.41
C ASP A 288 -33.81 24.10 4.42
N ALA A 289 -33.31 24.50 5.61
CA ALA A 289 -32.46 25.68 5.74
C ALA A 289 -31.18 25.56 4.90
N MET A 290 -30.61 24.36 4.82
CA MET A 290 -29.38 24.07 4.07
C MET A 290 -29.57 22.90 3.10
N PRO A 291 -30.24 23.11 1.95
CA PRO A 291 -30.59 22.01 1.04
C PRO A 291 -29.39 21.53 0.21
N LEU A 292 -28.50 22.43 -0.21
CA LEU A 292 -27.33 22.07 -1.03
C LEU A 292 -26.31 21.29 -0.19
N THR A 293 -26.04 21.76 1.02
CA THR A 293 -25.08 21.13 1.94
C THR A 293 -25.52 19.72 2.31
N ALA A 294 -26.81 19.56 2.64
CA ALA A 294 -27.36 18.25 2.94
C ALA A 294 -27.38 17.34 1.71
N LEU A 295 -27.71 17.85 0.52
CA LEU A 295 -27.67 17.05 -0.71
C LEU A 295 -26.25 16.53 -0.98
N LEU A 296 -25.23 17.41 -0.92
CA LEU A 296 -23.84 17.02 -1.07
C LEU A 296 -23.40 16.02 0.01
N GLY A 297 -23.80 16.24 1.26
CA GLY A 297 -23.56 15.33 2.38
C GLY A 297 -24.15 13.94 2.14
N THR A 298 -25.42 13.85 1.76
CA THR A 298 -26.11 12.58 1.54
C THR A 298 -25.57 11.84 0.32
N VAL A 299 -25.27 12.53 -0.80
CA VAL A 299 -24.60 11.93 -1.96
C VAL A 299 -23.23 11.40 -1.57
N THR A 300 -22.43 12.19 -0.85
CA THR A 300 -21.09 11.78 -0.36
C THR A 300 -21.20 10.56 0.56
N ALA A 301 -22.18 10.53 1.46
CA ALA A 301 -22.42 9.40 2.35
C ALA A 301 -22.64 8.11 1.56
N TRP A 302 -23.48 8.13 0.53
CA TRP A 302 -23.79 6.92 -0.23
C TRP A 302 -22.69 6.48 -1.22
N LEU A 303 -21.71 7.34 -1.51
CA LEU A 303 -20.48 6.94 -2.21
C LEU A 303 -19.48 6.21 -1.30
N LEU A 304 -19.50 6.50 0.01
CA LEU A 304 -18.53 5.97 0.97
C LEU A 304 -18.52 4.43 1.07
N PRO A 305 -19.66 3.72 1.09
CA PRO A 305 -19.69 2.25 1.06
C PRO A 305 -18.93 1.66 -0.13
N GLY A 306 -18.94 2.31 -1.29
CA GLY A 306 -18.15 1.90 -2.46
C GLY A 306 -16.65 1.94 -2.17
N VAL A 307 -16.16 3.06 -1.62
CA VAL A 307 -14.75 3.23 -1.22
C VAL A 307 -14.34 2.23 -0.15
N LEU A 308 -15.17 2.07 0.89
CA LEU A 308 -14.93 1.11 1.97
C LEU A 308 -14.93 -0.33 1.46
N GLY A 309 -15.81 -0.67 0.51
CA GLY A 309 -15.84 -1.95 -0.18
C GLY A 309 -14.54 -2.22 -0.95
N VAL A 310 -14.06 -1.24 -1.73
CA VAL A 310 -12.77 -1.33 -2.43
C VAL A 310 -11.63 -1.54 -1.45
N LEU A 311 -11.57 -0.75 -0.38
CA LEU A 311 -10.56 -0.86 0.66
C LEU A 311 -10.60 -2.24 1.33
N GLY A 312 -11.80 -2.74 1.64
CA GLY A 312 -12.01 -4.09 2.18
C GLY A 312 -11.49 -5.17 1.23
N VAL A 313 -11.82 -5.10 -0.06
CA VAL A 313 -11.30 -6.01 -1.10
C VAL A 313 -9.78 -5.94 -1.19
N LYS A 314 -9.19 -4.73 -1.14
CA LYS A 314 -7.74 -4.53 -1.17
C LYS A 314 -7.07 -5.10 0.08
N LEU A 315 -7.63 -4.91 1.27
CA LEU A 315 -7.13 -5.48 2.52
C LEU A 315 -7.23 -7.00 2.55
N VAL A 316 -8.34 -7.57 2.09
CA VAL A 316 -8.51 -9.03 1.95
C VAL A 316 -7.53 -9.58 0.92
N SER A 317 -7.35 -8.91 -0.22
CA SER A 317 -6.38 -9.28 -1.25
C SER A 317 -4.95 -9.20 -0.74
N ALA A 318 -4.60 -8.15 0.00
CA ALA A 318 -3.28 -8.00 0.63
C ALA A 318 -3.03 -9.12 1.64
N ARG A 319 -4.02 -9.43 2.49
CA ARG A 319 -3.95 -10.50 3.49
C ARG A 319 -3.89 -11.90 2.87
N SER A 320 -4.59 -12.14 1.77
CA SER A 320 -4.56 -13.44 1.08
C SER A 320 -3.28 -13.62 0.25
N SER A 321 -2.72 -12.51 -0.23
CA SER A 321 -1.47 -12.48 -1.00
C SER A 321 -0.23 -12.30 -0.13
N ASP A 322 -0.37 -12.27 1.19
CA ASP A 322 0.73 -12.05 2.12
C ASP A 322 1.69 -13.26 2.16
N PRO A 323 2.93 -13.13 1.70
CA PRO A 323 3.90 -14.22 1.70
C PRO A 323 4.34 -14.65 3.09
N ALA A 324 4.15 -13.83 4.14
CA ALA A 324 4.46 -14.23 5.51
C ALA A 324 3.45 -15.26 6.06
N ARG A 325 2.26 -15.34 5.47
CA ARG A 325 1.23 -16.30 5.87
C ARG A 325 1.57 -17.68 5.32
N ARG A 326 1.89 -18.65 6.19
CA ARG A 326 2.10 -20.04 5.78
C ARG A 326 0.78 -20.64 5.30
N THR A 327 0.72 -21.13 4.06
CA THR A 327 -0.35 -22.03 3.62
C THR A 327 0.13 -23.47 3.59
N PRO A 328 -0.73 -24.43 3.94
CA PRO A 328 -0.35 -25.84 3.90
C PRO A 328 -0.02 -26.30 2.48
N PRO A 329 0.89 -27.27 2.32
CA PRO A 329 1.15 -27.91 1.03
C PRO A 329 -0.11 -28.64 0.53
N THR A 330 -0.22 -28.83 -0.79
CA THR A 330 -1.37 -29.49 -1.40
C THR A 330 -1.00 -30.84 -1.99
N LEU A 331 -1.68 -31.89 -1.52
CA LEU A 331 -1.58 -33.26 -2.01
C LEU A 331 -2.72 -33.54 -2.98
N HIS A 332 -2.41 -34.10 -4.13
CA HIS A 332 -3.36 -34.69 -5.05
C HIS A 332 -3.30 -36.21 -4.91
N VAL A 333 -4.43 -36.83 -4.59
CA VAL A 333 -4.55 -38.27 -4.35
C VAL A 333 -5.38 -38.89 -5.47
N SER A 334 -4.80 -39.84 -6.19
CA SER A 334 -5.48 -40.68 -7.17
C SER A 334 -5.41 -42.15 -6.76
N GLY A 335 -6.26 -42.99 -7.33
CA GLY A 335 -6.31 -44.43 -7.06
C GLY A 335 -7.57 -45.07 -7.66
N ALA A 336 -7.64 -46.40 -7.64
CA ALA A 336 -8.77 -47.15 -8.22
C ALA A 336 -9.98 -47.23 -7.29
N ASP A 337 -9.77 -47.29 -5.97
CA ASP A 337 -10.84 -47.44 -4.97
C ASP A 337 -11.08 -46.14 -4.19
N GLU A 338 -12.32 -45.64 -4.25
CA GLU A 338 -12.77 -44.44 -3.53
C GLU A 338 -12.69 -44.61 -2.01
N GLY A 339 -12.93 -45.83 -1.50
CA GLY A 339 -12.82 -46.14 -0.07
C GLY A 339 -11.40 -45.93 0.44
N VAL A 340 -10.41 -46.45 -0.29
CA VAL A 340 -8.98 -46.29 0.00
C VAL A 340 -8.52 -44.84 -0.15
N ILE A 341 -8.97 -44.12 -1.18
CA ILE A 341 -8.70 -42.69 -1.35
C ILE A 341 -9.19 -41.89 -0.13
N ARG A 342 -10.40 -42.16 0.36
CA ARG A 342 -10.95 -41.52 1.56
C ARG A 342 -10.08 -41.78 2.80
N GLN A 343 -9.47 -42.96 2.93
CA GLN A 343 -8.54 -43.26 4.02
C GLN A 343 -7.22 -42.48 3.88
N ALA A 344 -6.62 -42.47 2.68
CA ALA A 344 -5.40 -41.71 2.40
C ALA A 344 -5.59 -40.20 2.64
N VAL A 345 -6.74 -39.64 2.23
CA VAL A 345 -7.11 -38.24 2.50
C VAL A 345 -7.12 -37.93 4.00
N ARG A 346 -7.67 -38.83 4.83
CA ARG A 346 -7.68 -38.66 6.29
C ARG A 346 -6.28 -38.65 6.87
N ILE A 347 -5.39 -39.53 6.41
CA ILE A 347 -3.99 -39.57 6.85
C ILE A 347 -3.27 -38.27 6.47
N ALA A 348 -3.36 -37.84 5.21
CA ALA A 348 -2.71 -36.62 4.75
C ALA A 348 -3.22 -35.35 5.45
N ARG A 349 -4.52 -35.26 5.77
CA ARG A 349 -5.06 -34.15 6.56
C ARG A 349 -4.47 -34.08 7.97
N ARG A 350 -4.13 -35.21 8.61
CA ARG A 350 -3.44 -35.24 9.91
C ARG A 350 -2.03 -34.65 9.84
N TRP A 351 -1.40 -34.66 8.66
CA TRP A 351 -0.13 -33.95 8.42
C TRP A 351 -0.30 -32.45 8.15
N ALA A 352 -1.52 -31.91 8.30
CA ALA A 352 -1.89 -30.55 7.91
C ALA A 352 -1.71 -30.26 6.41
N TRP A 353 -1.83 -31.28 5.54
CA TRP A 353 -1.87 -31.06 4.10
C TRP A 353 -3.29 -30.75 3.63
N PHE A 354 -3.42 -29.83 2.67
CA PHE A 354 -4.65 -29.68 1.91
C PHE A 354 -4.73 -30.80 0.87
N VAL A 355 -5.86 -31.51 0.76
CA VAL A 355 -5.96 -32.68 -0.10
C VAL A 355 -7.02 -32.47 -1.18
N ARG A 356 -6.66 -32.73 -2.43
CA ARG A 356 -7.58 -32.87 -3.56
C ARG A 356 -7.55 -34.30 -4.07
N ALA A 357 -8.71 -34.85 -4.43
CA ALA A 357 -8.81 -36.19 -4.97
C ALA A 357 -9.37 -36.16 -6.41
N THR A 358 -9.10 -37.22 -7.16
CA THR A 358 -9.80 -37.54 -8.42
C THR A 358 -11.34 -37.49 -8.18
N PRO A 359 -12.16 -36.98 -9.12
CA PRO A 359 -11.89 -36.70 -10.55
C PRO A 359 -11.24 -35.36 -10.87
N ALA A 360 -10.97 -34.48 -9.90
CA ALA A 360 -10.38 -33.17 -10.19
C ALA A 360 -8.95 -33.31 -10.79
N PRO A 361 -8.62 -32.60 -11.89
CA PRO A 361 -7.30 -32.68 -12.50
C PRO A 361 -6.21 -32.13 -11.58
N ARG A 362 -5.04 -32.77 -11.59
CA ARG A 362 -3.88 -32.37 -10.80
C ARG A 362 -3.28 -31.08 -11.35
N ALA A 363 -3.22 -30.03 -10.54
CA ALA A 363 -2.53 -28.80 -10.90
C ALA A 363 -1.00 -28.97 -10.80
N ALA A 364 -0.24 -28.23 -11.61
CA ALA A 364 1.23 -28.37 -11.71
C ALA A 364 1.97 -28.24 -10.35
N GLY A 365 1.44 -27.42 -9.44
CA GLY A 365 2.01 -27.17 -8.10
C GLY A 365 1.65 -28.19 -7.03
N GLN A 366 0.77 -29.16 -7.30
CA GLN A 366 0.33 -30.12 -6.30
C GLN A 366 1.27 -31.33 -6.29
N VAL A 367 1.63 -31.83 -5.12
CA VAL A 367 2.35 -33.12 -5.02
C VAL A 367 1.33 -34.22 -5.29
N GLY A 368 1.65 -35.14 -6.20
CA GLY A 368 0.73 -36.23 -6.55
C GLY A 368 1.16 -37.53 -5.91
N ILE A 369 0.20 -38.25 -5.33
CA ILE A 369 0.34 -39.66 -4.95
C ILE A 369 -0.72 -40.49 -5.65
N GLU A 370 -0.37 -41.72 -5.97
CA GLU A 370 -1.27 -42.72 -6.51
C GLU A 370 -1.33 -43.88 -5.53
N ILE A 371 -2.53 -44.18 -5.02
CA ILE A 371 -2.72 -45.28 -4.10
C ILE A 371 -2.82 -46.58 -4.88
N VAL A 372 -1.88 -47.48 -4.60
CA VAL A 372 -1.71 -48.77 -5.28
C VAL A 372 -1.67 -49.91 -4.26
N GLY A 373 -1.71 -51.16 -4.74
CA GLY A 373 -1.50 -52.33 -3.89
C GLY A 373 -0.09 -52.38 -3.29
N PRO A 374 0.13 -53.10 -2.17
CA PRO A 374 1.43 -53.21 -1.49
C PRO A 374 2.60 -53.59 -2.42
N GLU A 375 2.35 -54.51 -3.35
CA GLU A 375 3.31 -55.01 -4.33
C GLU A 375 3.80 -53.97 -5.35
N ALA A 376 3.03 -52.89 -5.55
CA ALA A 376 3.37 -51.81 -6.49
C ALA A 376 3.82 -50.53 -5.77
N SER A 377 3.98 -50.57 -4.44
CA SER A 377 4.37 -49.40 -3.65
C SER A 377 5.83 -49.03 -3.89
N GLU A 378 6.07 -47.78 -4.30
CA GLU A 378 7.41 -47.22 -4.52
C GLU A 378 7.85 -46.35 -3.31
N ALA A 379 7.22 -46.53 -2.14
CA ALA A 379 7.41 -45.69 -0.95
C ALA A 379 8.85 -45.70 -0.42
N THR A 380 9.49 -46.87 -0.45
CA THR A 380 10.84 -47.12 0.06
C THR A 380 11.92 -47.08 -1.03
N GLU A 381 11.55 -46.95 -2.30
CA GLU A 381 12.50 -46.92 -3.41
C GLU A 381 13.41 -45.68 -3.35
N PHE A 382 14.65 -45.81 -3.83
CA PHE A 382 15.59 -44.68 -3.86
C PHE A 382 15.20 -43.60 -4.89
N ASN A 383 14.71 -44.01 -6.07
CA ASN A 383 14.34 -43.10 -7.18
C ASN A 383 12.95 -43.42 -7.77
N PRO A 384 11.87 -43.12 -7.03
CA PRO A 384 10.52 -43.48 -7.45
C PRO A 384 10.02 -42.58 -8.58
N ARG A 385 8.99 -43.06 -9.28
CA ARG A 385 8.26 -42.30 -10.29
C ARG A 385 7.28 -41.33 -9.61
N TRP A 386 6.90 -40.27 -10.33
CA TRP A 386 5.96 -39.24 -9.84
C TRP A 386 4.76 -39.10 -10.78
N PRO A 387 3.49 -39.17 -10.32
CA PRO A 387 3.01 -39.26 -8.93
C PRO A 387 3.57 -40.46 -8.16
N LEU A 388 3.87 -40.27 -6.87
CA LEU A 388 4.49 -41.31 -6.06
C LEU A 388 3.47 -42.42 -5.81
N LYS A 389 3.79 -43.64 -6.20
CA LYS A 389 2.97 -44.81 -5.92
C LYS A 389 3.21 -45.25 -4.49
N VAL A 390 2.14 -45.25 -3.68
CA VAL A 390 2.23 -45.58 -2.25
C VAL A 390 1.06 -46.47 -1.89
N CYS A 391 1.31 -47.58 -1.20
CA CYS A 391 0.22 -48.36 -0.61
C CYS A 391 -0.32 -47.68 0.67
N LEU A 392 -1.55 -48.02 1.05
CA LEU A 392 -2.21 -47.34 2.18
C LEU A 392 -1.46 -47.51 3.51
N THR A 393 -0.83 -48.66 3.74
CA THR A 393 -0.05 -48.92 4.96
C THR A 393 1.22 -48.08 5.02
N ASP A 394 1.89 -47.87 3.88
CA ASP A 394 3.12 -47.07 3.81
C ASP A 394 2.89 -45.58 4.04
N LEU A 395 1.67 -45.09 3.82
CA LEU A 395 1.31 -43.72 4.22
C LEU A 395 1.41 -43.51 5.74
N GLY A 396 1.49 -44.55 6.56
CA GLY A 396 1.80 -44.41 7.99
C GLY A 396 3.27 -44.06 8.27
N LEU A 397 4.17 -44.28 7.31
CA LEU A 397 5.61 -44.12 7.51
C LEU A 397 6.04 -42.66 7.47
N ARG A 398 6.85 -42.26 8.46
CA ARG A 398 7.45 -40.92 8.53
C ARG A 398 8.27 -40.57 7.28
N ALA A 399 8.99 -41.55 6.72
CA ALA A 399 9.81 -41.37 5.53
C ALA A 399 9.00 -40.94 4.30
N VAL A 400 7.75 -41.42 4.16
CA VAL A 400 6.86 -41.00 3.07
C VAL A 400 6.47 -39.54 3.25
N LYS A 401 6.10 -39.13 4.47
CA LYS A 401 5.80 -37.72 4.76
C LYS A 401 6.98 -36.80 4.42
N GLU A 402 8.18 -37.13 4.89
CA GLU A 402 9.40 -36.34 4.63
C GLU A 402 9.72 -36.25 3.13
N ARG A 403 9.50 -37.35 2.40
CA ARG A 403 9.64 -37.39 0.93
C ARG A 403 8.62 -36.50 0.23
N LEU A 404 7.37 -36.48 0.70
CA LEU A 404 6.33 -35.58 0.17
C LEU A 404 6.64 -34.11 0.49
N ASP A 405 7.07 -33.80 1.71
CA ASP A 405 7.48 -32.45 2.13
C ASP A 405 8.63 -31.94 1.25
N ARG A 406 9.68 -32.76 1.05
CA ARG A 406 10.81 -32.43 0.15
C ARG A 406 10.36 -32.25 -1.30
N ARG A 407 9.40 -33.07 -1.78
CA ARG A 407 8.88 -32.93 -3.14
C ARG A 407 8.10 -31.63 -3.32
N ASP A 408 7.28 -31.25 -2.35
CA ASP A 408 6.57 -29.98 -2.36
C ASP A 408 7.57 -28.83 -2.46
N GLU A 409 8.60 -28.82 -1.63
CA GLU A 409 9.64 -27.79 -1.66
C GLU A 409 10.32 -27.68 -3.02
N ILE A 410 10.74 -28.81 -3.62
CA ILE A 410 11.34 -28.83 -4.97
C ILE A 410 10.37 -28.23 -6.01
N LYS A 411 9.07 -28.55 -5.94
CA LYS A 411 8.07 -28.01 -6.87
C LYS A 411 7.91 -26.51 -6.68
N VAL A 412 7.77 -26.06 -5.44
CA VAL A 412 7.60 -24.65 -5.09
C VAL A 412 8.83 -23.83 -5.52
N ARG A 413 10.04 -24.34 -5.27
CA ARG A 413 11.31 -23.74 -5.74
C ARG A 413 11.36 -23.62 -7.27
N ARG A 414 11.01 -24.68 -8.00
CA ARG A 414 10.94 -24.65 -9.48
C ARG A 414 9.92 -23.64 -10.00
N GLN A 415 8.77 -23.52 -9.34
CA GLN A 415 7.77 -22.52 -9.69
C GLN A 415 8.25 -21.10 -9.46
N LEU A 416 8.95 -20.85 -8.35
CA LEU A 416 9.59 -19.58 -8.05
C LEU A 416 10.57 -19.20 -9.17
N PHE A 417 11.52 -20.06 -9.50
CA PHE A 417 12.50 -19.80 -10.55
C PHE A 417 11.87 -19.58 -11.93
N ARG A 418 10.91 -20.43 -12.34
CA ARG A 418 10.20 -20.25 -13.61
C ARG A 418 9.42 -18.94 -13.67
N GLY A 419 8.82 -18.53 -12.55
CA GLY A 419 8.09 -17.28 -12.48
C GLY A 419 9.02 -16.06 -12.54
N LEU A 420 10.12 -16.10 -11.79
CA LEU A 420 11.16 -15.07 -11.87
C LEU A 420 11.77 -14.99 -13.27
N GLN A 421 11.99 -16.11 -13.95
CA GLN A 421 12.46 -16.14 -15.35
C GLN A 421 11.50 -15.41 -16.29
N LYS A 422 10.20 -15.67 -16.15
CA LYS A 422 9.17 -15.01 -16.97
C LYS A 422 9.13 -13.50 -16.72
N LEU A 423 9.23 -13.08 -15.46
CA LEU A 423 9.30 -11.66 -15.08
C LEU A 423 10.56 -11.01 -15.64
N PHE A 424 11.71 -11.63 -15.43
CA PHE A 424 13.00 -11.12 -15.86
C PHE A 424 13.11 -11.02 -17.39
N LYS A 425 12.60 -12.00 -18.14
CA LYS A 425 12.56 -11.94 -19.61
C LYS A 425 11.77 -10.73 -20.12
N ARG A 426 10.68 -10.37 -19.44
CA ARG A 426 9.91 -9.15 -19.75
C ARG A 426 10.66 -7.91 -19.30
N ALA A 427 11.19 -7.90 -18.09
CA ALA A 427 11.94 -6.78 -17.53
C ALA A 427 13.16 -6.41 -18.38
N SER A 428 13.92 -7.41 -18.86
CA SER A 428 15.10 -7.21 -19.70
C SER A 428 14.82 -6.56 -21.06
N ALA A 429 13.56 -6.52 -21.49
CA ALA A 429 13.16 -5.80 -22.70
C ALA A 429 13.04 -4.28 -22.46
N PHE A 430 12.88 -3.86 -21.21
CA PHE A 430 12.83 -2.46 -20.79
C PHE A 430 14.22 -2.04 -20.31
N LYS A 431 15.07 -1.60 -21.24
CA LYS A 431 16.37 -1.00 -20.92
C LYS A 431 16.25 0.52 -20.99
N GLY A 432 16.55 1.19 -19.87
CA GLY A 432 16.61 2.66 -19.83
C GLY A 432 17.82 3.19 -20.61
N PRO A 433 17.75 4.43 -21.14
CA PRO A 433 18.83 5.03 -21.92
C PRO A 433 20.13 5.26 -21.12
N ALA A 434 20.03 5.47 -19.81
CA ALA A 434 21.14 5.79 -18.93
C ALA A 434 21.68 4.58 -18.11
N GLY A 435 21.32 3.36 -18.50
CA GLY A 435 21.64 2.17 -17.69
C GLY A 435 20.80 2.10 -16.40
N GLY A 436 21.22 1.26 -15.45
CA GLY A 436 20.53 1.05 -14.16
C GLY A 436 20.36 -0.43 -13.82
N GLY A 437 19.27 -0.74 -13.12
CA GLY A 437 18.95 -2.13 -12.76
C GLY A 437 17.49 -2.35 -12.37
N PHE A 438 17.24 -3.52 -11.81
CA PHE A 438 15.91 -3.97 -11.41
C PHE A 438 15.85 -4.33 -9.93
N TRP A 439 14.82 -3.84 -9.26
CA TRP A 439 14.49 -4.16 -7.89
C TRP A 439 13.54 -5.36 -7.82
N LEU A 440 13.94 -6.37 -7.05
CA LEU A 440 13.18 -7.59 -6.85
C LEU A 440 12.90 -7.81 -5.36
N ALA A 441 11.63 -7.88 -4.99
CA ALA A 441 11.23 -8.20 -3.61
C ALA A 441 9.91 -9.00 -3.55
N PRO A 442 9.87 -10.22 -4.15
CA PRO A 442 8.63 -10.99 -4.30
C PRO A 442 8.00 -11.45 -2.97
N HIS A 443 8.76 -11.39 -1.88
CA HIS A 443 8.34 -11.79 -0.54
C HIS A 443 7.60 -10.69 0.24
N TRP A 444 7.63 -9.45 -0.23
CA TRP A 444 6.80 -8.38 0.35
C TRP A 444 5.44 -8.33 -0.33
N TRP A 445 4.39 -8.17 0.46
CA TRP A 445 3.01 -8.21 -0.05
C TRP A 445 2.60 -6.89 -0.74
N PHE A 446 3.21 -5.77 -0.34
CA PHE A 446 2.94 -4.42 -0.88
C PHE A 446 3.82 -4.08 -2.10
N VAL A 447 4.88 -4.85 -2.36
CA VAL A 447 5.66 -4.73 -3.60
C VAL A 447 4.94 -5.50 -4.69
N GLU A 448 4.29 -4.79 -5.61
CA GLU A 448 3.43 -5.43 -6.61
C GLU A 448 4.22 -6.17 -7.69
N GLY A 449 5.39 -5.67 -8.12
CA GLY A 449 6.15 -6.23 -9.25
C GLY A 449 7.63 -5.86 -9.23
N VAL A 450 8.29 -6.06 -10.38
CA VAL A 450 9.71 -5.70 -10.56
C VAL A 450 9.79 -4.18 -10.73
N GLY A 451 10.51 -3.49 -9.86
CA GLY A 451 10.76 -2.05 -10.01
C GLY A 451 11.95 -1.81 -10.94
N ARG A 452 11.86 -0.83 -11.83
CA ARG A 452 13.02 -0.35 -12.59
C ARG A 452 13.65 0.83 -11.87
N GLU A 453 14.95 0.80 -11.66
CA GLU A 453 15.68 1.99 -11.25
C GLU A 453 15.95 2.86 -12.49
N ASP A 454 15.42 4.08 -12.48
CA ASP A 454 15.71 5.09 -13.49
C ASP A 454 16.89 5.94 -13.03
N ALA A 455 17.93 6.05 -13.86
CA ALA A 455 19.14 6.80 -13.53
C ALA A 455 18.88 8.33 -13.48
N ASP A 456 17.86 8.83 -14.19
CA ASP A 456 17.43 10.25 -14.22
C ASP A 456 16.57 10.59 -13.00
N SER A 457 17.16 10.39 -11.83
CA SER A 457 16.56 10.45 -10.49
C SER A 457 16.34 11.88 -9.97
N ALA A 458 15.93 12.79 -10.85
CA ALA A 458 15.45 14.12 -10.46
C ALA A 458 13.97 14.11 -10.06
N SER A 459 13.20 13.08 -10.45
CA SER A 459 11.84 12.91 -9.96
C SER A 459 11.83 12.04 -8.70
N GLU A 460 11.13 12.49 -7.65
CA GLU A 460 10.81 11.71 -6.45
C GLU A 460 9.72 10.64 -6.74
N GLU A 461 9.48 10.30 -8.01
CA GLU A 461 8.43 9.37 -8.40
C GLU A 461 8.84 7.92 -8.12
N ALA A 462 7.86 7.11 -7.72
CA ALA A 462 8.10 5.69 -7.46
C ALA A 462 8.63 4.99 -8.73
N PRO A 463 9.59 4.06 -8.61
CA PRO A 463 10.19 3.38 -9.75
C PRO A 463 9.11 2.71 -10.58
N PRO A 464 9.10 2.88 -11.92
CA PRO A 464 8.07 2.30 -12.76
C PRO A 464 8.10 0.77 -12.63
N LEU A 465 6.93 0.19 -12.42
CA LEU A 465 6.77 -1.26 -12.33
C LEU A 465 6.86 -1.87 -13.72
N VAL A 466 7.76 -2.83 -13.89
CA VAL A 466 7.99 -3.52 -15.16
C VAL A 466 7.37 -4.90 -15.16
N GLY A 467 6.48 -5.13 -16.13
CA GLY A 467 5.82 -6.40 -16.34
C GLY A 467 4.63 -6.64 -15.39
N PRO A 468 4.10 -7.87 -15.34
CA PRO A 468 2.94 -8.20 -14.52
C PRO A 468 3.33 -8.27 -13.03
N ALA A 469 2.33 -8.05 -12.17
CA ALA A 469 2.51 -8.20 -10.73
C ALA A 469 2.94 -9.62 -10.31
N TYR A 470 3.71 -9.74 -9.22
CA TYR A 470 4.24 -11.00 -8.70
C TYR A 470 3.15 -12.04 -8.47
N HIS A 471 2.00 -11.68 -7.90
CA HIS A 471 0.91 -12.61 -7.62
C HIS A 471 0.29 -13.25 -8.87
N ARG A 472 0.48 -12.65 -10.06
CA ARG A 472 0.02 -13.22 -11.33
C ARG A 472 0.98 -14.27 -11.90
N VAL A 473 2.27 -14.19 -11.57
CA VAL A 473 3.32 -15.06 -12.13
C VAL A 473 3.84 -16.08 -11.12
N LEU A 474 3.82 -15.72 -9.84
CA LEU A 474 4.27 -16.53 -8.72
C LEU A 474 3.08 -17.00 -7.90
N PRO A 475 2.82 -18.32 -7.82
CA PRO A 475 1.82 -18.87 -6.89
C PRO A 475 2.12 -18.45 -5.45
N ALA A 476 1.08 -18.36 -4.61
CA ALA A 476 1.22 -17.94 -3.21
C ALA A 476 2.27 -18.76 -2.44
N ARG A 477 2.28 -20.09 -2.59
CA ARG A 477 3.30 -20.99 -2.01
C ARG A 477 4.73 -20.65 -2.44
N ALA A 478 4.94 -20.30 -3.71
CA ALA A 478 6.25 -19.89 -4.23
C ALA A 478 6.73 -18.59 -3.60
N ARG A 479 5.83 -17.62 -3.40
CA ARG A 479 6.14 -16.38 -2.67
C ARG A 479 6.41 -16.63 -1.19
N GLN A 480 5.66 -17.52 -0.55
CA GLN A 480 5.90 -17.90 0.85
C GLN A 480 7.25 -18.60 1.04
N HIS A 481 7.64 -19.47 0.10
CA HIS A 481 8.98 -20.07 0.11
C HIS A 481 10.06 -19.01 -0.12
N ALA A 482 9.86 -18.09 -1.06
CA ALA A 482 10.76 -16.95 -1.23
C ALA A 482 10.87 -16.13 0.07
N HIS A 483 9.75 -15.87 0.75
CA HIS A 483 9.73 -15.20 2.05
C HIS A 483 10.50 -15.99 3.11
N ALA A 484 10.31 -17.30 3.22
CA ALA A 484 11.05 -18.13 4.17
C ALA A 484 12.57 -18.06 3.92
N VAL A 485 13.00 -18.25 2.68
CA VAL A 485 14.42 -18.21 2.28
C VAL A 485 15.02 -16.83 2.50
N LEU A 486 14.39 -15.78 1.99
CA LEU A 486 14.92 -14.42 2.04
C LEU A 486 14.94 -13.84 3.46
N ARG A 487 13.91 -14.10 4.27
CA ARG A 487 13.93 -13.70 5.69
C ARG A 487 14.97 -14.45 6.50
N ALA A 488 15.12 -15.75 6.27
CA ALA A 488 16.11 -16.57 6.96
C ALA A 488 17.55 -16.16 6.60
N THR A 489 17.79 -15.85 5.33
CA THR A 489 19.10 -15.38 4.85
C THR A 489 19.34 -13.89 5.10
N GLN A 490 18.36 -13.18 5.67
CA GLN A 490 18.39 -11.73 5.91
C GLN A 490 18.68 -10.94 4.63
N VAL A 491 17.99 -11.27 3.54
CA VAL A 491 18.03 -10.49 2.29
C VAL A 491 16.64 -9.89 2.07
N ASP A 492 16.52 -8.59 2.27
CA ASP A 492 15.23 -7.89 2.25
C ASP A 492 14.83 -7.42 0.84
N MET A 493 15.82 -7.16 0.00
CA MET A 493 15.65 -6.78 -1.41
C MET A 493 16.81 -7.33 -2.25
N ILE A 494 16.56 -7.51 -3.54
CA ILE A 494 17.58 -7.92 -4.51
C ILE A 494 17.63 -6.87 -5.61
N PHE A 495 18.82 -6.36 -5.89
CA PHE A 495 19.09 -5.48 -7.00
C PHE A 495 19.83 -6.24 -8.10
N VAL A 496 19.42 -6.06 -9.35
CA VAL A 496 20.05 -6.73 -10.50
C VAL A 496 20.42 -5.69 -11.55
N GLU A 497 21.72 -5.52 -11.80
CA GLU A 497 22.23 -4.59 -12.81
C GLU A 497 21.84 -5.01 -14.23
N ASP A 498 21.67 -4.03 -15.10
CA ASP A 498 21.56 -4.27 -16.53
C ASP A 498 22.71 -5.13 -17.09
N GLY A 499 22.36 -6.07 -17.95
CA GLY A 499 23.31 -7.01 -18.55
C GLY A 499 23.56 -8.28 -17.73
N VAL A 500 23.06 -8.36 -16.49
CA VAL A 500 22.99 -9.64 -15.77
C VAL A 500 21.88 -10.49 -16.38
N THR A 501 22.22 -11.70 -16.83
CA THR A 501 21.22 -12.63 -17.40
C THR A 501 20.40 -13.33 -16.31
N PHE A 502 19.22 -13.87 -16.64
CA PHE A 502 18.47 -14.66 -15.66
C PHE A 502 19.25 -15.88 -15.15
N ARG A 503 20.10 -16.52 -15.98
CA ARG A 503 20.94 -17.65 -15.56
C ARG A 503 21.95 -17.25 -14.48
N ASN A 504 22.44 -16.02 -14.55
CA ASN A 504 23.33 -15.44 -13.56
C ASN A 504 22.60 -15.19 -12.24
N LEU A 505 21.41 -14.55 -12.29
CA LEU A 505 20.53 -14.38 -11.13
C LEU A 505 20.14 -15.72 -10.50
N GLU A 506 19.79 -16.72 -11.33
CA GLU A 506 19.41 -18.06 -10.86
C GLU A 506 20.52 -18.71 -10.04
N ARG A 507 21.80 -18.56 -10.44
CA ARG A 507 22.94 -19.08 -9.68
C ARG A 507 23.06 -18.43 -8.30
N ALA A 508 22.95 -17.10 -8.22
CA ALA A 508 22.99 -16.39 -6.94
C ALA A 508 21.82 -16.80 -6.03
N LEU A 509 20.62 -16.93 -6.58
CA LEU A 509 19.45 -17.40 -5.84
C LEU A 509 19.57 -18.86 -5.40
N ARG A 510 20.27 -19.72 -6.15
CA ARG A 510 20.54 -21.11 -5.74
C ARG A 510 21.44 -21.16 -4.51
N VAL A 511 22.48 -20.33 -4.46
CA VAL A 511 23.33 -20.17 -3.26
C VAL A 511 22.49 -19.79 -2.05
N LEU A 512 21.56 -18.84 -2.17
CA LEU A 512 20.64 -18.49 -1.08
C LEU A 512 19.78 -19.68 -0.63
N THR A 513 19.23 -20.46 -1.57
CA THR A 513 18.45 -21.64 -1.22
C THR A 513 19.30 -22.74 -0.58
N GLU A 514 20.53 -22.93 -1.03
CA GLU A 514 21.46 -23.91 -0.45
C GLU A 514 21.86 -23.51 0.97
N LEU A 515 22.15 -22.23 1.21
CA LEU A 515 22.43 -21.70 2.54
C LEU A 515 21.25 -21.91 3.49
N TYR A 516 20.02 -21.68 3.00
CA TYR A 516 18.79 -21.95 3.74
C TYR A 516 18.64 -23.44 4.06
N ASP A 517 18.83 -24.32 3.08
CA ASP A 517 18.69 -25.77 3.21
C ASP A 517 19.71 -26.34 4.22
N VAL A 518 20.98 -25.92 4.13
CA VAL A 518 22.08 -26.42 4.97
C VAL A 518 21.95 -25.95 6.42
N HIS A 519 21.65 -24.66 6.63
CA HIS A 519 21.65 -24.08 7.98
C HIS A 519 20.26 -23.97 8.61
N GLY A 520 19.22 -24.49 7.96
CA GLY A 520 17.83 -24.40 8.44
C GLY A 520 17.39 -22.97 8.71
N GLY A 521 17.96 -22.01 7.97
CA GLY A 521 17.68 -20.59 8.11
C GLY A 521 18.27 -19.89 9.34
N LYS A 522 19.25 -20.50 10.03
CA LYS A 522 19.95 -19.88 11.17
C LYS A 522 21.10 -18.95 10.76
N ARG A 523 21.60 -19.08 9.53
CA ARG A 523 22.77 -18.34 9.03
C ARG A 523 22.33 -17.27 8.02
N ARG A 524 22.79 -16.04 8.24
CA ARG A 524 22.60 -14.94 7.29
C ARG A 524 23.47 -15.14 6.05
N ALA A 525 23.01 -14.66 4.89
CA ALA A 525 23.84 -14.61 3.70
C ALA A 525 24.93 -13.53 3.86
N GLU A 526 26.15 -13.82 3.43
CA GLU A 526 27.29 -12.89 3.45
C GLU A 526 27.92 -12.91 2.06
N GLU A 527 28.66 -11.84 1.69
CA GLU A 527 29.23 -11.69 0.36
C GLU A 527 30.12 -12.87 -0.05
N MET A 528 30.86 -13.43 0.91
CA MET A 528 31.73 -14.59 0.69
C MET A 528 31.00 -15.82 0.13
N HIS A 529 29.71 -16.00 0.44
CA HIS A 529 28.94 -17.15 -0.05
C HIS A 529 28.69 -17.09 -1.56
N PHE A 530 28.82 -15.92 -2.18
CA PHE A 530 28.60 -15.71 -3.61
C PHE A 530 29.89 -15.66 -4.42
N ARG A 531 31.06 -15.87 -3.78
CA ARG A 531 32.35 -15.95 -4.46
C ARG A 531 32.34 -17.12 -5.46
N GLY A 532 32.97 -16.92 -6.61
CA GLY A 532 33.08 -17.95 -7.65
C GLY A 532 31.84 -18.12 -8.54
N ILE A 533 30.80 -17.27 -8.40
CA ILE A 533 29.71 -17.23 -9.39
C ILE A 533 30.23 -16.58 -10.67
N PRO A 534 30.33 -17.31 -11.80
CA PRO A 534 30.99 -16.77 -12.97
C PRO A 534 30.13 -15.69 -13.64
N LYS A 535 30.79 -14.59 -14.08
CA LYS A 535 30.24 -13.43 -14.81
C LYS A 535 29.41 -12.45 -13.96
N VAL A 536 29.45 -12.59 -12.64
CA VAL A 536 28.61 -11.81 -11.73
C VAL A 536 29.40 -11.47 -10.49
N LYS A 537 29.29 -10.23 -10.02
CA LYS A 537 29.74 -9.85 -8.68
C LYS A 537 28.52 -9.64 -7.81
N ALA A 538 28.42 -10.37 -6.70
CA ALA A 538 27.37 -10.19 -5.73
C ALA A 538 27.93 -9.45 -4.51
N MET A 539 27.22 -8.42 -4.06
CA MET A 539 27.57 -7.59 -2.90
C MET A 539 26.33 -7.47 -2.00
N ILE A 540 26.51 -7.44 -0.69
CA ILE A 540 25.41 -7.29 0.27
C ILE A 540 25.60 -5.97 0.99
N HIS A 541 24.67 -5.05 0.78
CA HIS A 541 24.68 -3.77 1.45
C HIS A 541 23.63 -3.72 2.55
N GLU A 542 24.04 -3.23 3.71
CA GLU A 542 23.16 -2.98 4.84
C GLU A 542 22.91 -1.47 4.92
N TYR A 543 21.74 -1.04 4.45
CA TYR A 543 21.29 0.34 4.60
C TYR A 543 20.70 0.50 5.99
N GLU A 544 21.30 1.38 6.78
CA GLU A 544 20.83 1.78 8.10
C GLU A 544 20.84 3.30 8.25
N PRO A 545 19.89 3.88 9.01
CA PRO A 545 19.85 5.32 9.26
C PRO A 545 21.19 5.84 9.79
N GLY A 546 21.73 6.86 9.12
CA GLY A 546 23.01 7.47 9.49
C GLY A 546 24.26 6.78 8.90
N ASN A 547 24.11 5.71 8.13
CA ASN A 547 25.22 5.05 7.44
C ASN A 547 24.95 4.97 5.92
N PRO A 548 25.11 6.09 5.18
CA PRO A 548 24.89 6.10 3.74
C PRO A 548 25.93 5.23 3.03
N PHE A 549 25.48 4.44 2.06
CA PHE A 549 26.36 3.65 1.21
C PHE A 549 27.25 4.58 0.38
N ARG A 550 28.56 4.29 0.34
CA ARG A 550 29.54 5.01 -0.49
C ARG A 550 30.39 4.01 -1.27
N SER A 551 30.35 4.05 -2.59
CA SER A 551 31.19 3.19 -3.44
C SER A 551 31.60 3.91 -4.72
N ASP A 552 32.91 4.01 -4.95
CA ASP A 552 33.48 4.66 -6.13
C ASP A 552 33.28 3.85 -7.43
N LEU A 553 33.05 2.53 -7.33
CA LEU A 553 33.11 1.59 -8.48
C LEU A 553 31.73 1.16 -9.01
N TYR A 554 30.73 1.08 -8.13
CA TYR A 554 29.38 0.62 -8.45
C TYR A 554 28.36 1.73 -8.21
N PRO A 555 27.34 1.85 -9.08
CA PRO A 555 26.33 2.89 -8.93
C PRO A 555 25.61 2.78 -7.58
N GLU A 556 25.45 3.93 -6.93
CA GLU A 556 24.77 4.05 -5.64
C GLU A 556 23.25 4.17 -5.85
N PRO A 557 22.46 3.21 -5.34
CA PRO A 557 21.03 3.34 -5.37
C PRO A 557 20.58 4.34 -4.31
N LYS A 558 19.67 5.25 -4.69
CA LYS A 558 19.14 6.24 -3.77
C LYS A 558 18.14 5.58 -2.83
N PHE A 559 18.48 5.56 -1.54
CA PHE A 559 17.55 5.18 -0.47
C PHE A 559 17.18 6.40 0.36
N ASP A 560 15.98 6.36 0.92
CA ASP A 560 15.55 7.32 1.92
C ASP A 560 16.41 7.15 3.20
N ASP A 561 16.90 8.25 3.76
CA ASP A 561 17.88 8.30 4.86
C ASP A 561 17.40 7.56 6.12
N LEU A 562 16.10 7.36 6.27
CA LEU A 562 15.51 6.66 7.42
C LEU A 562 15.21 5.18 7.17
N SER A 563 15.42 4.65 5.96
CA SER A 563 15.06 3.26 5.64
C SER A 563 16.08 2.24 6.16
N ARG A 564 15.60 1.05 6.53
CA ARG A 564 16.43 -0.09 6.94
C ARG A 564 16.20 -1.27 6.02
N VAL A 565 17.20 -1.62 5.24
CA VAL A 565 17.10 -2.68 4.23
C VAL A 565 18.45 -3.35 4.00
N ARG A 566 18.45 -4.67 3.93
CA ARG A 566 19.61 -5.45 3.49
C ARG A 566 19.43 -5.89 2.04
N VAL A 567 20.24 -5.33 1.15
CA VAL A 567 20.11 -5.51 -0.30
C VAL A 567 21.20 -6.44 -0.81
N LEU A 568 20.80 -7.49 -1.52
CA LEU A 568 21.71 -8.28 -2.34
C LEU A 568 21.83 -7.62 -3.72
N HIS A 569 22.94 -6.94 -3.96
CA HIS A 569 23.29 -6.41 -5.27
C HIS A 569 23.95 -7.48 -6.13
N ILE A 570 23.49 -7.58 -7.37
CA ILE A 570 23.98 -8.53 -8.36
C ILE A 570 24.42 -7.71 -9.58
N PHE A 571 25.71 -7.47 -9.68
CA PHE A 571 26.34 -6.69 -10.74
C PHE A 571 26.93 -7.62 -11.82
N ARG A 572 27.03 -7.10 -13.03
CA ARG A 572 27.82 -7.73 -14.09
C ARG A 572 29.29 -7.63 -13.68
N ASP A 573 29.98 -8.77 -13.69
CA ASP A 573 31.40 -8.78 -13.43
C ASP A 573 32.15 -8.04 -14.56
N ARG A 574 32.99 -7.08 -14.16
CA ARG A 574 33.81 -6.24 -15.05
C ARG A 574 35.28 -6.70 -15.08
N GLY A 575 35.61 -7.78 -14.37
CA GLY A 575 36.94 -8.42 -14.41
C GLY A 575 38.08 -7.63 -13.75
N ALA A 576 37.78 -6.53 -13.04
CA ALA A 576 38.81 -5.58 -12.64
C ALA A 576 39.47 -5.88 -11.28
N HIS A 577 38.77 -6.41 -10.26
CA HIS A 577 39.35 -6.58 -8.92
C HIS A 577 38.64 -7.69 -8.12
N GLU A 578 39.03 -8.95 -8.31
CA GLU A 578 38.96 -9.91 -7.21
C GLU A 578 40.31 -9.80 -6.48
N GLU A 579 40.36 -9.03 -5.38
CA GLU A 579 41.43 -9.25 -4.43
C GLU A 579 41.34 -10.71 -3.99
N LEU A 580 42.38 -11.48 -4.29
CA LEU A 580 42.64 -12.80 -3.73
C LEU A 580 42.83 -12.62 -2.23
N THR A 581 41.73 -12.42 -1.52
CA THR A 581 41.68 -12.51 -0.06
C THR A 581 41.69 -13.99 0.26
N ASP A 582 42.74 -14.43 0.95
CA ASP A 582 42.79 -15.77 1.55
C ASP A 582 41.45 -16.00 2.25
N GLN A 583 40.75 -17.08 1.87
CA GLN A 583 39.52 -17.44 2.56
C GLN A 583 39.89 -17.63 4.03
N PRO A 584 39.32 -16.88 4.99
CA PRO A 584 39.40 -17.29 6.36
C PRO A 584 38.61 -18.60 6.43
N PHE A 585 39.32 -19.73 6.36
CA PHE A 585 38.76 -21.03 6.68
C PHE A 585 38.45 -21.02 8.16
N ASP A 586 37.26 -20.52 8.51
CA ASP A 586 36.74 -20.62 9.86
C ASP A 586 36.25 -22.06 10.09
N PHE A 587 37.18 -22.90 10.54
CA PHE A 587 36.91 -24.29 10.94
C PHE A 587 36.12 -24.41 12.26
N SER A 588 35.82 -23.30 12.95
CA SER A 588 35.14 -23.34 14.24
C SER A 588 33.72 -23.91 14.19
N SER A 589 33.14 -24.04 12.98
CA SER A 589 31.75 -24.46 12.79
C SER A 589 31.56 -25.58 11.75
N THR A 590 32.63 -26.10 11.15
CA THR A 590 32.57 -27.35 10.39
C THR A 590 32.39 -28.49 11.40
N PRO A 591 31.34 -29.33 11.31
CA PRO A 591 31.24 -30.48 12.20
C PRO A 591 32.51 -31.31 12.04
N ALA A 592 33.25 -31.50 13.13
CA ALA A 592 34.42 -32.36 13.13
C ALA A 592 34.00 -33.72 12.54
N PRO A 593 34.78 -34.30 11.62
CA PRO A 593 34.46 -35.63 11.11
C PRO A 593 34.32 -36.58 12.31
N VAL A 594 33.14 -37.14 12.47
CA VAL A 594 32.85 -38.15 13.49
C VAL A 594 33.68 -39.38 13.12
N GLY A 595 34.81 -39.55 13.79
CA GLY A 595 35.65 -40.73 13.69
C GLY A 595 37.09 -40.42 13.30
N MET A 596 37.92 -40.17 14.31
CA MET A 596 39.29 -40.73 14.42
C MET A 596 39.95 -40.20 15.71
N TRP A 597 39.42 -40.57 16.87
CA TRP A 597 40.20 -40.63 18.10
C TRP A 597 39.89 -42.00 18.71
N GLY A 598 40.96 -42.81 18.85
CA GLY A 598 40.91 -44.18 19.36
C GLY A 598 40.75 -44.28 20.86
#